data_AF-A0A2E1QGD8-F1
#
_entry.id   AF-A0A2E1QGD8-F1
#
_cell.length_a   1.000
_cell.length_b   1.000
_cell.length_c   1.000
_cell.angle_alpha   90.00
_cell.angle_beta   90.00
_cell.angle_gamma   90.00
#
_symmetry.space_group_name_H-M   'P 1'
#
loop_
_entity.id
_entity.type
_entity.pdbx_description
1 polymer ?
#
loop_
_entity_poly.entity_id
_entity_poly.type
_entity_poly.pdbx_seq_one_letter_code
_entity_poly.pdbx_strand_id
1 'polypeptide(L)'
;MTFKKIFSLFLSFSILFCQKDININSLVKMNDTFIIKGEELPANGIVFQLKNGKKEIMGNLKNGKKNGIWIEWHNYGRRLQETYKNGVLDGFVSIYYMNGQKEWRHTYNNGVLEGNYTRWHKNGKRAIDGFFENGIPVGIWAWRDKDGNILKRETFKKKEKGIIKGMKEYTDVHTIK
;
A
#
# COMPACT_ATOMS: atom_id res chain seq x y z
N MET A 1 4.48 -62.43 24.37
CA MET A 1 4.77 -61.73 23.10
C MET A 1 4.41 -60.25 23.29
N THR A 2 5.35 -59.46 23.79
CA THR A 2 5.13 -58.07 24.22
C THR A 2 5.53 -57.11 23.10
N PHE A 3 4.54 -56.46 22.48
CA PHE A 3 4.76 -55.42 21.47
C PHE A 3 5.35 -54.17 22.12
N LYS A 4 6.65 -53.91 21.87
CA LYS A 4 7.26 -52.60 22.15
C LYS A 4 6.61 -51.58 21.20
N LYS A 5 5.81 -50.67 21.75
CA LYS A 5 5.34 -49.47 21.04
C LYS A 5 6.57 -48.61 20.73
N ILE A 6 6.97 -48.56 19.45
CA ILE A 6 7.93 -47.59 18.96
C ILE A 6 7.20 -46.24 18.93
N PHE A 7 7.48 -45.42 19.94
CA PHE A 7 7.04 -44.03 19.97
C PHE A 7 7.88 -43.26 18.95
N SER A 8 7.40 -43.19 17.71
CA SER A 8 8.00 -42.33 16.69
C SER A 8 7.83 -40.88 17.14
N LEU A 9 8.91 -40.32 17.68
CA LEU A 9 9.02 -38.91 17.99
C LEU A 9 9.06 -38.18 16.64
N PHE A 10 7.89 -37.76 16.14
CA PHE A 10 7.82 -36.77 15.07
C PHE A 10 8.40 -35.47 15.63
N LEU A 11 9.71 -35.30 15.46
CA LEU A 11 10.38 -34.02 15.60
C LEU A 11 9.78 -33.13 14.51
N SER A 12 8.69 -32.46 14.85
CA SER A 12 8.16 -31.39 14.01
C SER A 12 9.24 -30.31 14.01
N PHE A 13 10.15 -30.41 13.05
CA PHE A 13 11.01 -29.33 12.63
C PHE A 13 10.05 -28.29 12.04
N SER A 14 9.40 -27.54 12.93
CA SER A 14 8.85 -26.25 12.60
C SER A 14 10.08 -25.45 12.22
N ILE A 15 10.40 -25.48 10.94
CA ILE A 15 11.32 -24.54 10.32
C ILE A 15 10.72 -23.20 10.72
N LEU A 16 11.30 -22.59 11.75
CA LEU A 16 11.22 -21.17 11.98
C LEU A 16 11.64 -20.59 10.63
N PHE A 17 10.67 -20.26 9.79
CA PHE A 17 10.88 -19.41 8.64
C PHE A 17 11.29 -18.08 9.25
N CYS A 18 12.58 -17.99 9.61
CA CYS A 18 13.21 -16.77 10.03
C CYS A 18 13.07 -15.84 8.83
N GLN A 19 12.15 -14.90 8.94
CA GLN A 19 11.91 -13.96 7.87
C GLN A 19 13.17 -13.11 7.74
N LYS A 20 13.82 -13.15 6.57
CA LYS A 20 15.08 -12.43 6.33
C LYS A 20 14.79 -10.92 6.37
N ASP A 21 15.46 -10.23 7.28
CA ASP A 21 15.46 -8.76 7.33
C ASP A 21 16.48 -8.21 6.32
N ILE A 22 16.06 -7.27 5.49
CA ILE A 22 16.82 -6.73 4.36
C ILE A 22 16.82 -5.21 4.44
N ASN A 23 18.00 -4.60 4.49
CA ASN A 23 18.10 -3.16 4.38
C ASN A 23 17.83 -2.75 2.92
N ILE A 24 16.96 -1.76 2.68
CA ILE A 24 16.62 -1.33 1.31
C ILE A 24 17.86 -0.90 0.51
N ASN A 25 18.89 -0.36 1.17
CA ASN A 25 20.12 0.10 0.54
C ASN A 25 21.02 -1.04 0.05
N SER A 26 20.75 -2.28 0.47
CA SER A 26 21.44 -3.47 -0.06
C SER A 26 20.72 -4.06 -1.28
N LEU A 27 19.62 -3.47 -1.74
CA LEU A 27 18.88 -3.95 -2.91
C LEU A 27 19.30 -3.24 -4.19
N VAL A 28 19.33 -3.99 -5.28
CA VAL A 28 19.47 -3.50 -6.64
C VAL A 28 18.25 -3.95 -7.44
N LYS A 29 17.68 -3.05 -8.25
CA LYS A 29 16.59 -3.40 -9.15
C LYS A 29 17.16 -3.90 -10.47
N MET A 30 16.83 -5.13 -10.84
CA MET A 30 17.18 -5.74 -12.14
C MET A 30 15.87 -6.12 -12.83
N ASN A 31 15.57 -5.46 -13.95
CA ASN A 31 14.26 -5.51 -14.60
C ASN A 31 13.13 -5.16 -13.60
N ASP A 32 12.15 -6.05 -13.42
CA ASP A 32 11.02 -5.88 -12.50
C ASP A 32 11.20 -6.55 -11.13
N THR A 33 12.42 -6.96 -10.79
CA THR A 33 12.73 -7.64 -9.53
C THR A 33 13.87 -6.99 -8.77
N PHE A 34 13.74 -6.93 -7.45
CA PHE A 34 14.79 -6.57 -6.52
C PHE A 34 15.64 -7.79 -6.18
N ILE A 35 16.95 -7.61 -6.19
CA ILE A 35 17.97 -8.59 -5.85
C ILE A 35 18.86 -7.97 -4.77
N ILE A 36 19.35 -8.78 -3.82
CA ILE A 36 20.31 -8.31 -2.82
C ILE A 36 21.68 -8.20 -3.49
N LYS A 37 22.40 -7.10 -3.27
CA LYS A 37 23.73 -6.86 -3.86
C LYS A 37 24.66 -8.03 -3.56
N GLY A 38 25.12 -8.71 -4.61
CA GLY A 38 26.00 -9.88 -4.52
C GLY A 38 25.27 -11.23 -4.49
N GLU A 39 23.94 -11.24 -4.51
CA GLU A 39 23.13 -12.44 -4.71
C GLU A 39 22.62 -12.52 -6.16
N GLU A 40 22.35 -13.74 -6.65
CA GLU A 40 21.79 -13.97 -7.99
C GLU A 40 20.27 -14.15 -7.96
N LEU A 41 19.72 -14.58 -6.82
CA LEU A 41 18.30 -14.89 -6.67
C LEU A 41 17.49 -13.65 -6.26
N PRO A 42 16.21 -13.57 -6.68
CA PRO A 42 15.32 -12.50 -6.26
C PRO A 42 15.17 -12.42 -4.74
N ALA A 43 15.17 -11.20 -4.21
CA ALA A 43 15.06 -10.95 -2.78
C ALA A 43 13.72 -11.45 -2.21
N ASN A 44 13.78 -12.11 -1.06
CA ASN A 44 12.60 -12.58 -0.32
C ASN A 44 12.79 -12.30 1.17
N GLY A 45 11.87 -11.56 1.77
CA GLY A 45 11.97 -11.16 3.17
C GLY A 45 11.41 -9.77 3.48
N ILE A 46 11.52 -9.38 4.75
CA ILE A 46 11.14 -8.05 5.22
C ILE A 46 12.19 -7.05 4.77
N VAL A 47 11.75 -6.01 4.08
CA VAL A 47 12.59 -4.87 3.72
C VAL A 47 12.36 -3.75 4.71
N PHE A 48 13.42 -3.06 5.11
CA PHE A 48 13.32 -1.88 5.94
C PHE A 48 14.36 -0.81 5.58
N GLN A 49 14.07 0.44 5.93
CA GLN A 49 15.02 1.54 5.95
C GLN A 49 14.93 2.25 7.29
N LEU A 50 16.09 2.57 7.88
CA LEU A 50 16.16 3.39 9.09
C LEU A 50 16.60 4.82 8.73
N LYS A 51 16.02 5.80 9.42
CA LYS A 51 16.49 7.19 9.47
C LYS A 51 16.48 7.64 10.92
N ASN A 52 17.62 8.10 11.42
CA ASN A 52 17.82 8.49 12.82
C ASN A 52 17.34 7.41 13.82
N GLY A 53 17.64 6.15 13.53
CA GLY A 53 17.26 5.00 14.36
C GLY A 53 15.79 4.58 14.30
N LYS A 54 14.94 5.26 13.52
CA LYS A 54 13.51 4.92 13.35
C LYS A 54 13.27 4.31 11.98
N LYS A 55 12.39 3.31 11.88
CA LYS A 55 11.95 2.72 10.59
C LYS A 55 11.17 3.78 9.80
N GLU A 56 11.72 4.19 8.68
CA GLU A 56 11.14 5.15 7.73
C GLU A 56 10.40 4.44 6.60
N ILE A 57 10.83 3.23 6.27
CA ILE A 57 10.17 2.36 5.29
C ILE A 57 10.18 0.93 5.85
N MET A 58 9.07 0.21 5.67
CA MET A 58 9.04 -1.23 5.84
C MET A 58 8.05 -1.91 4.90
N GLY A 59 8.31 -3.15 4.55
CA GLY A 59 7.39 -4.00 3.80
C GLY A 59 7.97 -5.38 3.58
N ASN A 60 7.36 -6.16 2.69
CA ASN A 60 7.86 -7.49 2.34
C ASN A 60 8.10 -7.59 0.84
N LEU A 61 9.20 -8.24 0.46
CA LEU A 61 9.45 -8.71 -0.89
C LEU A 61 9.17 -10.21 -0.97
N LYS A 62 8.54 -10.63 -2.07
CA LYS A 62 8.38 -12.02 -2.46
C LYS A 62 8.83 -12.16 -3.91
N ASN A 63 9.79 -13.04 -4.18
CA ASN A 63 10.40 -13.21 -5.52
C ASN A 63 10.87 -11.87 -6.12
N GLY A 64 11.51 -11.04 -5.31
CA GLY A 64 12.02 -9.73 -5.70
C GLY A 64 10.94 -8.68 -5.93
N LYS A 65 9.67 -8.93 -5.65
CA LYS A 65 8.58 -7.97 -5.88
C LYS A 65 7.89 -7.57 -4.58
N LYS A 66 7.46 -6.30 -4.47
CA LYS A 66 6.67 -5.82 -3.34
C LYS A 66 5.43 -6.70 -3.17
N ASN A 67 5.18 -7.19 -1.96
CA ASN A 67 4.04 -8.02 -1.66
C ASN A 67 3.51 -7.76 -0.25
N GLY A 68 2.20 -7.63 -0.11
CA GLY A 68 1.54 -7.26 1.14
C GLY A 68 1.63 -5.76 1.42
N ILE A 69 1.55 -5.42 2.71
CA ILE A 69 1.52 -4.03 3.17
C ILE A 69 2.95 -3.45 3.17
N TRP A 70 3.08 -2.28 2.56
CA TRP A 70 4.24 -1.40 2.65
C TRP A 70 3.86 -0.15 3.41
N ILE A 71 4.74 0.31 4.28
CA ILE A 71 4.54 1.50 5.10
C ILE A 71 5.74 2.42 4.91
N GLU A 72 5.46 3.68 4.67
CA GLU A 72 6.44 4.76 4.60
C GLU A 72 6.04 5.89 5.55
N TRP A 73 7.01 6.42 6.28
CA TRP A 73 6.83 7.55 7.16
C TRP A 73 7.49 8.75 6.48
N HIS A 74 6.67 9.67 5.95
CA HIS A 74 7.18 10.87 5.30
C HIS A 74 7.65 11.90 6.34
N ASN A 75 8.44 12.87 5.86
CA ASN A 75 8.77 14.06 6.63
C ASN A 75 7.49 14.74 7.16
N TYR A 76 7.58 15.39 8.33
CA TYR A 76 6.44 15.99 9.04
C TYR A 76 5.42 15.01 9.65
N GLY A 77 5.79 13.73 9.77
CA GLY A 77 5.05 12.75 10.59
C GLY A 77 3.80 12.17 9.93
N ARG A 78 3.62 12.36 8.63
CA ARG A 78 2.62 11.64 7.85
C ARG A 78 3.06 10.20 7.58
N ARG A 79 2.10 9.28 7.54
CA ARG A 79 2.35 7.88 7.19
C ARG A 79 1.58 7.50 5.93
N LEU A 80 2.27 6.94 4.95
CA LEU A 80 1.70 6.28 3.78
C LEU A 80 1.67 4.77 4.05
N GLN A 81 0.57 4.13 3.67
CA GLN A 81 0.41 2.69 3.68
C GLN A 81 -0.10 2.26 2.32
N GLU A 82 0.59 1.34 1.66
CA GLU A 82 0.26 0.81 0.34
C GLU A 82 0.12 -0.72 0.41
N THR A 83 -0.76 -1.30 -0.40
CA THR A 83 -0.91 -2.75 -0.50
C THR A 83 -0.48 -3.19 -1.89
N TYR A 84 0.43 -4.15 -1.95
CA TYR A 84 0.96 -4.69 -3.20
C TYR A 84 0.68 -6.18 -3.33
N LYS A 85 0.50 -6.63 -4.56
CA LYS A 85 0.50 -8.04 -4.95
C LYS A 85 1.42 -8.20 -6.15
N ASN A 86 2.45 -9.03 -6.01
CA ASN A 86 3.43 -9.29 -7.08
C ASN A 86 4.01 -8.01 -7.73
N GLY A 87 4.29 -6.99 -6.91
CA GLY A 87 4.89 -5.73 -7.36
C GLY A 87 3.90 -4.68 -7.86
N VAL A 88 2.61 -4.99 -7.94
CA VAL A 88 1.55 -4.10 -8.43
C VAL A 88 0.67 -3.67 -7.26
N LEU A 89 0.21 -2.41 -7.24
CA LEU A 89 -0.75 -1.94 -6.25
C LEU A 89 -2.07 -2.74 -6.38
N ASP A 90 -2.45 -3.40 -5.31
CA ASP A 90 -3.64 -4.25 -5.25
C ASP A 90 -4.15 -4.27 -3.81
N GLY A 91 -5.26 -3.57 -3.58
CA GLY A 91 -5.83 -3.30 -2.27
C GLY A 91 -5.78 -1.82 -1.91
N PHE A 92 -5.72 -1.52 -0.60
CA PHE A 92 -5.80 -0.15 -0.13
C PHE A 92 -4.46 0.57 -0.22
N VAL A 93 -4.55 1.86 -0.54
CA VAL A 93 -3.53 2.84 -0.17
C VAL A 93 -4.18 3.88 0.73
N SER A 94 -3.46 4.32 1.76
CA SER A 94 -3.95 5.27 2.74
C SER A 94 -2.83 6.19 3.19
N ILE A 95 -3.14 7.48 3.32
CA ILE A 95 -2.32 8.43 4.06
C ILE A 95 -2.97 8.71 5.42
N TYR A 96 -2.13 8.83 6.43
CA TYR A 96 -2.52 9.16 7.79
C TYR A 96 -1.91 10.52 8.18
N TYR A 97 -2.71 11.32 8.88
CA TYR A 97 -2.24 12.50 9.58
C TYR A 97 -1.25 12.13 10.70
N MET A 98 -0.52 13.11 11.20
CA MET A 98 0.44 12.94 12.31
C MET A 98 -0.21 12.43 13.61
N ASN A 99 -1.51 12.69 13.80
CA ASN A 99 -2.27 12.16 14.94
C ASN A 99 -2.72 10.69 14.75
N GLY A 100 -2.28 10.02 13.68
CA GLY A 100 -2.63 8.64 13.36
C GLY A 100 -4.00 8.45 12.72
N GLN A 101 -4.82 9.50 12.58
CA GLN A 101 -6.10 9.41 11.88
C GLN A 101 -5.89 9.33 10.37
N LYS A 102 -6.77 8.61 9.66
CA LYS A 102 -6.73 8.55 8.20
C LYS A 102 -7.00 9.94 7.65
N GLU A 103 -6.17 10.35 6.70
CA GLU A 103 -6.39 11.54 5.90
C GLU A 103 -7.16 11.20 4.64
N TRP A 104 -6.68 10.22 3.88
CA TRP A 104 -7.42 9.70 2.74
C TRP A 104 -7.12 8.23 2.52
N ARG A 105 -8.03 7.55 1.82
CA ARG A 105 -7.91 6.17 1.39
C ARG A 105 -8.51 6.00 0.01
N HIS A 106 -7.83 5.22 -0.81
CA HIS A 106 -8.33 4.71 -2.07
C HIS A 106 -8.05 3.22 -2.24
N THR A 107 -8.76 2.58 -3.16
CA THR A 107 -8.63 1.16 -3.48
C THR A 107 -8.08 0.99 -4.89
N TYR A 108 -7.12 0.10 -5.05
CA TYR A 108 -6.52 -0.29 -6.32
C TYR A 108 -6.85 -1.75 -6.60
N ASN A 109 -7.07 -2.06 -7.87
CA ASN A 109 -7.22 -3.42 -8.38
C ASN A 109 -6.26 -3.57 -9.56
N ASN A 110 -5.21 -4.39 -9.39
CA ASN A 110 -4.16 -4.59 -10.40
C ASN A 110 -3.58 -3.29 -10.98
N GLY A 111 -3.27 -2.33 -10.12
CA GLY A 111 -2.65 -1.06 -10.48
C GLY A 111 -3.65 0.01 -10.95
N VAL A 112 -4.92 -0.34 -11.10
CA VAL A 112 -5.98 0.58 -11.53
C VAL A 112 -6.78 1.03 -10.31
N LEU A 113 -6.97 2.34 -10.17
CA LEU A 113 -7.80 2.91 -9.12
C LEU A 113 -9.28 2.49 -9.33
N GLU A 114 -9.81 1.74 -8.38
CA GLU A 114 -11.10 1.05 -8.49
C GLU A 114 -11.78 0.98 -7.12
N GLY A 115 -12.98 1.52 -7.00
CA GLY A 115 -13.77 1.47 -5.78
C GLY A 115 -13.86 2.78 -5.00
N ASN A 116 -14.07 2.66 -3.69
CA ASN A 116 -14.35 3.80 -2.82
C ASN A 116 -13.13 4.71 -2.64
N TYR A 117 -13.35 6.01 -2.81
CA TYR A 117 -12.48 7.08 -2.35
C TYR A 117 -13.06 7.71 -1.09
N THR A 118 -12.22 7.96 -0.10
CA THR A 118 -12.64 8.72 1.07
C THR A 118 -11.50 9.58 1.58
N ARG A 119 -11.79 10.85 1.87
CA ARG A 119 -10.94 11.78 2.60
C ARG A 119 -11.62 12.17 3.89
N TRP A 120 -10.85 12.33 4.95
CA TRP A 120 -11.30 12.77 6.26
C TRP A 120 -10.59 14.07 6.67
N HIS A 121 -11.28 14.87 7.45
CA HIS A 121 -10.71 15.99 8.19
C HIS A 121 -9.83 15.47 9.33
N LYS A 122 -8.96 16.33 9.89
CA LYS A 122 -8.10 15.98 11.04
C LYS A 122 -8.88 15.53 12.30
N ASN A 123 -10.16 15.85 12.38
CA ASN A 123 -11.08 15.44 13.46
C ASN A 123 -11.77 14.09 13.19
N GLY A 124 -11.46 13.42 12.07
CA GLY A 124 -11.98 12.10 11.74
C GLY A 124 -13.34 12.11 11.04
N LYS A 125 -13.97 13.29 10.86
CA LYS A 125 -15.19 13.41 10.05
C LYS A 125 -14.84 13.34 8.57
N ARG A 126 -15.76 12.78 7.76
CA ARG A 126 -15.56 12.68 6.30
C ARG A 126 -15.54 14.08 5.68
N ALA A 127 -14.51 14.36 4.91
CA ALA A 127 -14.36 15.56 4.11
C ALA A 127 -14.84 15.34 2.68
N ILE A 128 -14.51 14.19 2.09
CA ILE A 128 -14.86 13.84 0.71
C ILE A 128 -15.17 12.34 0.65
N ASP A 129 -16.21 11.97 -0.08
CA ASP A 129 -16.48 10.58 -0.47
C ASP A 129 -16.91 10.52 -1.94
N GLY A 130 -16.53 9.43 -2.60
CA GLY A 130 -16.80 9.20 -4.01
C GLY A 130 -16.36 7.80 -4.44
N PHE A 131 -16.51 7.51 -5.73
CA PHE A 131 -16.20 6.20 -6.30
C PHE A 131 -15.41 6.35 -7.61
N PHE A 132 -14.51 5.41 -7.87
CA PHE A 132 -13.76 5.28 -9.11
C PHE A 132 -14.07 3.96 -9.81
N GLU A 133 -14.22 4.00 -11.12
CA GLU A 133 -14.24 2.83 -12.00
C GLU A 133 -13.18 3.02 -13.09
N ASN A 134 -12.25 2.08 -13.21
CA ASN A 134 -11.15 2.08 -14.18
C ASN A 134 -10.33 3.39 -14.15
N GLY A 135 -10.08 3.92 -12.96
CA GLY A 135 -9.38 5.20 -12.76
C GLY A 135 -10.20 6.45 -13.06
N ILE A 136 -11.49 6.31 -13.38
CA ILE A 136 -12.39 7.42 -13.73
C ILE A 136 -13.36 7.66 -12.56
N PRO A 137 -13.53 8.89 -12.05
CA PRO A 137 -14.53 9.19 -11.02
C PRO A 137 -15.93 8.97 -11.58
N VAL A 138 -16.77 8.26 -10.83
CA VAL A 138 -18.16 7.98 -11.20
C VAL A 138 -19.08 8.12 -9.98
N GLY A 139 -20.38 8.23 -10.25
CA GLY A 139 -21.39 8.32 -9.21
C GLY A 139 -21.40 9.67 -8.50
N ILE A 140 -22.01 9.70 -7.32
CA ILE A 140 -22.14 10.92 -6.52
C ILE A 140 -20.88 11.12 -5.70
N TRP A 141 -20.26 12.28 -5.88
CA TRP A 141 -19.22 12.80 -5.03
C TRP A 141 -19.80 13.84 -4.09
N ALA A 142 -19.37 13.80 -2.84
CA ALA A 142 -19.88 14.70 -1.82
C ALA A 142 -18.73 15.30 -1.01
N TRP A 143 -18.73 16.62 -0.89
CA TRP A 143 -17.77 17.40 -0.11
C TRP A 143 -18.45 17.95 1.13
N ARG A 144 -17.80 17.82 2.27
CA ARG A 144 -18.31 18.25 3.58
C ARG A 144 -17.32 19.15 4.29
N ASP A 145 -17.86 20.08 5.07
CA ASP A 145 -17.07 20.89 5.99
C ASP A 145 -16.57 20.07 7.20
N LYS A 146 -15.86 20.73 8.10
CA LYS A 146 -15.30 20.11 9.32
C LYS A 146 -16.39 19.62 10.29
N ASP A 147 -17.61 20.10 10.17
CA ASP A 147 -18.74 19.75 11.04
C ASP A 147 -19.56 18.59 10.47
N GLY A 148 -19.39 18.31 9.18
CA GLY A 148 -20.03 17.23 8.44
C GLY A 148 -21.15 17.72 7.52
N ASN A 149 -21.38 19.03 7.44
CA ASN A 149 -22.40 19.61 6.58
C ASN A 149 -21.93 19.51 5.12
N ILE A 150 -22.85 19.19 4.23
CA ILE A 150 -22.56 19.06 2.80
C ILE A 150 -22.39 20.44 2.21
N LEU A 151 -21.21 20.70 1.67
CA LEU A 151 -20.89 21.92 0.93
C LEU A 151 -21.26 21.77 -0.55
N LYS A 152 -21.06 20.58 -1.10
CA LYS A 152 -21.27 20.29 -2.52
C LYS A 152 -21.59 18.83 -2.74
N ARG A 153 -22.43 18.55 -3.73
CA ARG A 153 -22.57 17.24 -4.39
C ARG A 153 -22.41 17.41 -5.89
N GLU A 154 -21.77 16.45 -6.53
CA GLU A 154 -21.61 16.40 -7.98
C GLU A 154 -21.76 14.96 -8.46
N THR A 155 -22.46 14.75 -9.57
CA THR A 155 -22.66 13.42 -10.13
C THR A 155 -21.80 13.27 -11.37
N PHE A 156 -20.83 12.35 -11.30
CA PHE A 156 -19.98 11.99 -12.42
C PHE A 156 -20.62 10.82 -13.18
N LYS A 157 -21.01 11.07 -14.43
CA LYS A 157 -21.54 10.01 -15.30
C LYS A 157 -20.40 9.10 -15.73
N LYS A 158 -20.67 7.79 -15.70
CA LYS A 158 -19.81 6.78 -16.32
C LYS A 158 -19.67 7.13 -17.81
N LYS A 159 -18.45 7.42 -18.26
CA LYS A 159 -18.19 7.52 -19.70
C LYS A 159 -18.17 6.09 -20.24
N GLU A 160 -19.10 5.76 -21.13
CA GLU A 160 -19.08 4.49 -21.86
C GLU A 160 -17.77 4.38 -22.65
N LYS A 161 -17.23 3.15 -22.74
CA LYS A 161 -15.89 2.83 -23.24
C LYS A 161 -15.57 3.57 -24.56
N GLY A 162 -14.76 4.61 -24.44
CA GLY A 162 -13.95 5.15 -25.53
C GLY A 162 -12.51 5.18 -25.05
N ILE A 163 -11.62 4.47 -25.76
CA ILE A 163 -10.18 4.49 -25.51
C ILE A 163 -9.71 5.95 -25.54
N ILE A 164 -9.15 6.46 -24.45
CA ILE A 164 -8.50 7.78 -24.46
C ILE A 164 -7.03 7.62 -24.09
N LYS A 165 -6.21 7.72 -25.15
CA LYS A 165 -4.80 8.08 -25.14
C LYS A 165 -4.70 9.50 -24.53
N GLY A 166 -3.99 9.65 -23.43
CA GLY A 166 -3.72 10.95 -22.80
C GLY A 166 -4.44 11.17 -21.48
N MET A 167 -4.06 10.41 -20.45
CA MET A 167 -4.33 10.80 -19.07
C MET A 167 -3.25 11.83 -18.70
N LYS A 168 -3.65 13.07 -18.40
CA LYS A 168 -2.76 13.99 -17.66
C LYS A 168 -2.64 13.43 -16.26
N GLU A 169 -1.42 12.99 -15.92
CA GLU A 169 -1.05 12.71 -14.54
C GLU A 169 -1.37 13.95 -13.71
N TYR A 170 -2.31 13.84 -12.76
CA TYR A 170 -2.40 14.82 -11.69
C TYR A 170 -1.25 14.49 -10.73
N THR A 171 -0.07 15.02 -11.01
CA THR A 171 0.97 15.15 -9.99
C THR A 171 0.45 16.15 -8.99
N ASP A 172 0.30 15.73 -7.73
CA ASP A 172 0.03 16.63 -6.62
C ASP A 172 1.27 17.50 -6.44
N VAL A 173 1.36 18.60 -7.21
CA VAL A 173 2.49 19.53 -7.13
C VAL A 173 2.34 20.25 -5.80
N HIS A 174 3.16 19.87 -4.84
CA HIS A 174 3.44 20.71 -3.68
C HIS A 174 3.96 22.06 -4.19
N THR A 175 3.10 23.08 -4.24
CA THR A 175 3.58 24.45 -4.29
C THR A 175 4.04 24.80 -2.88
N ILE A 176 5.32 24.53 -2.61
CA ILE A 176 6.05 25.23 -1.56
C ILE A 176 6.56 26.53 -2.19
N LYS A 177 5.84 27.63 -1.97
CA LYS A 177 6.35 28.93 -1.51
C LYS A 177 5.20 29.92 -1.38
#